data_AF-A0A7C7QIY9-F1
#
_entry.id   AF-A0A7C7QIY9-F1
#
_cell.length_a   1.000
_cell.length_b   1.000
_cell.length_c   1.000
_cell.angle_alpha   90.00
_cell.angle_beta   90.00
_cell.angle_gamma   90.00
#
_symmetry.space_group_name_H-M   'P 1'
#
loop_
_entity.id
_entity.type
_entity.pdbx_description
1 polymer ?
#
loop_
_entity_poly.entity_id
_entity_poly.type
_entity_poly.pdbx_seq_one_letter_code
_entity_poly.pdbx_strand_id
1 'polypeptide(L)'
;MNLAFITMRAFNMLGFIMVIFPLPEPETKMTKGRIRPSFRRMRTSNVIKGLLGFRLAFSISRGNFAGFLPIYAGMYISLTATLIGISLASNIPVMPLLQPLEGALADKLNRNALVVAGTIANIAFLALL
;
A
#
# COMPACT_ATOMS: atom_id res chain seq x y z
N MET A 1 13.08 -22.01 -4.12
CA MET A 1 13.17 -21.10 -2.96
C MET A 1 14.46 -20.27 -2.96
N ASN A 2 15.65 -20.87 -3.06
CA ASN A 2 16.93 -20.14 -3.05
C ASN A 2 17.07 -19.07 -4.15
N LEU A 3 16.67 -19.38 -5.38
CA LEU A 3 16.68 -18.41 -6.50
C LEU A 3 15.85 -17.14 -6.19
N ALA A 4 14.65 -17.28 -5.63
CA ALA A 4 13.80 -16.15 -5.28
C ALA A 4 14.47 -15.24 -4.23
N PHE A 5 15.10 -15.82 -3.20
CA PHE A 5 15.84 -15.06 -2.19
C PHE A 5 17.08 -14.38 -2.77
N ILE A 6 17.81 -15.04 -3.68
CA ILE A 6 18.98 -14.44 -4.34
C ILE A 6 18.54 -13.26 -5.20
N THR A 7 17.49 -13.40 -6.00
CA THR A 7 16.92 -12.32 -6.81
C THR A 7 16.46 -11.15 -5.94
N MET A 8 15.73 -11.42 -4.85
CA MET A 8 15.31 -10.38 -3.90
C MET A 8 16.50 -9.65 -3.28
N ARG A 9 17.56 -10.38 -2.89
CA ARG A 9 18.80 -9.80 -2.35
C ARG A 9 19.49 -8.89 -3.37
N ALA A 10 19.56 -9.30 -4.63
CA ALA A 10 20.14 -8.51 -5.70
C ALA A 10 19.39 -7.18 -5.88
N PHE A 11 18.05 -7.21 -5.94
CA PHE A 11 17.23 -5.99 -6.04
C PHE A 11 17.38 -5.08 -4.80
N ASN A 12 17.45 -5.64 -3.60
CA ASN A 12 17.68 -4.84 -2.38
C ASN A 12 19.08 -4.20 -2.38
N MET A 13 20.11 -4.91 -2.83
CA MET A 13 21.46 -4.37 -2.95
C MET A 13 21.51 -3.24 -3.99
N LEU A 14 20.81 -3.39 -5.11
CA LEU A 14 20.66 -2.32 -6.11
C LEU A 14 19.97 -1.08 -5.50
N GLY A 15 18.89 -1.27 -4.75
CA GLY A 15 18.21 -0.17 -4.04
C GLY A 15 19.13 0.52 -3.04
N PHE A 16 19.95 -0.23 -2.31
CA PHE A 16 20.94 0.32 -1.38
C PHE A 16 21.99 1.17 -2.09
N ILE A 17 22.56 0.65 -3.19
CA ILE A 17 23.53 1.38 -4.03
C ILE A 17 22.91 2.67 -4.59
N MET A 18 21.65 2.61 -5.02
CA MET A 18 20.91 3.77 -5.52
C MET A 18 20.64 4.84 -4.45
N VAL A 19 20.73 4.51 -3.16
CA VAL A 19 20.56 5.48 -2.08
C VAL A 19 21.92 6.02 -1.61
N ILE A 20 22.93 5.15 -1.42
CA ILE A 20 24.18 5.54 -0.76
C ILE A 20 25.05 6.53 -1.56
N PHE A 21 25.05 6.43 -2.89
CA PHE A 21 25.86 7.29 -3.74
C PHE A 21 25.14 8.59 -4.17
N PRO A 22 23.85 8.58 -4.57
CA PRO A 22 23.21 9.76 -5.15
C PRO A 22 22.45 10.61 -4.14
N LEU A 23 22.08 10.07 -2.97
CA LEU A 23 21.21 10.77 -2.03
C LEU A 23 22.04 11.81 -1.25
N PRO A 24 21.85 13.11 -1.48
CA PRO A 24 22.55 14.13 -0.72
C PRO A 24 22.12 14.10 0.75
N GLU A 25 23.05 14.38 1.65
CA GLU A 25 22.69 14.59 3.05
C GLU A 25 21.77 15.81 3.15
N PRO A 26 20.59 15.69 3.79
CA PRO A 26 19.71 16.83 3.95
C PRO A 26 20.39 17.87 4.84
N GLU A 27 20.50 19.12 4.34
CA GLU A 27 20.94 20.23 5.16
C GLU A 27 20.08 20.27 6.43
N THR A 28 20.72 20.08 7.57
CA THR A 28 20.04 20.08 8.86
C THR A 28 19.64 21.53 9.15
N LYS A 29 18.50 21.98 8.61
CA LYS A 29 17.84 23.19 9.07
C LYS A 29 17.44 22.93 10.51
N MET A 30 18.32 23.28 11.44
CA MET A 30 18.04 23.33 12.87
C MET A 30 16.99 24.42 13.10
N THR A 31 15.74 24.16 12.75
CA THR A 31 14.62 24.94 13.24
C THR A 31 14.64 24.73 14.76
N LYS A 32 15.10 25.75 15.49
CA LYS A 32 15.04 25.81 16.95
C LYS A 32 13.56 25.71 17.37
N GLY A 33 13.12 24.48 17.55
CA GLY A 33 11.76 24.11 17.83
C GLY A 33 11.72 22.59 17.81
N ARG A 34 12.07 21.98 18.94
CA ARG A 34 11.89 20.54 19.17
C ARG A 34 10.41 20.22 19.03
N ILE A 35 9.94 19.97 17.81
CA ILE A 35 8.73 19.19 17.60
C ILE A 35 9.10 17.80 18.06
N ARG A 36 8.85 17.50 19.33
CA ARG A 36 8.85 16.13 19.83
C ARG A 36 7.47 15.58 19.47
N PRO A 37 7.30 14.84 18.37
CA PRO A 37 6.02 14.22 18.07
C PRO A 37 5.63 13.34 19.27
N SER A 38 4.58 13.75 19.98
CA SER A 38 4.09 13.00 21.13
C SER A 38 3.04 12.02 20.64
N PHE A 39 3.37 10.73 20.69
CA PHE A 39 2.40 9.66 20.40
C PHE A 39 1.12 9.80 21.21
N ARG A 40 1.22 10.32 22.45
CA ARG A 40 0.06 10.60 23.30
C ARG A 40 -0.87 11.68 22.70
N ARG A 41 -0.31 12.74 22.12
CA ARG A 41 -1.07 13.80 21.43
C ARG A 41 -1.61 13.34 20.07
N MET A 42 -0.90 12.45 19.38
CA MET A 42 -1.42 11.83 18.16
C MET A 42 -2.64 10.94 18.46
N ARG A 43 -2.60 10.18 19.56
CA ARG A 43 -3.72 9.33 19.99
C ARG A 43 -4.96 10.11 20.39
N THR A 44 -4.85 11.40 20.75
CA THR A 44 -6.02 12.23 21.09
C THR A 44 -6.73 12.83 19.87
N SER A 45 -6.09 12.86 18.70
CA SER A 45 -6.70 13.41 17.48
C SER A 45 -7.72 12.46 16.85
N ASN A 46 -8.96 12.93 16.66
CA ASN A 46 -10.02 12.15 15.99
C ASN A 46 -9.67 11.84 14.53
N VAL A 47 -8.94 12.73 13.85
CA VAL A 47 -8.48 12.51 12.47
C VAL A 47 -7.50 11.35 12.40
N ILE A 48 -6.54 11.29 13.33
CA ILE A 48 -5.54 10.21 13.35
C ILE A 48 -6.20 8.88 13.71
N LYS A 49 -7.14 8.86 14.66
CA LYS A 49 -7.90 7.65 14.99
C LYS A 49 -8.69 7.13 13.78
N GLY A 50 -9.40 8.02 13.08
CA GLY A 50 -10.15 7.66 11.86
C GLY A 50 -9.24 7.14 10.76
N LEU A 51 -8.12 7.84 10.49
CA LEU A 51 -7.15 7.43 9.48
C LEU A 51 -6.50 6.08 9.81
N LEU A 52 -6.16 5.85 11.08
CA LEU A 52 -5.58 4.58 11.53
C LEU A 52 -6.57 3.43 11.34
N GLY A 53 -7.82 3.62 11.79
CA GLY A 53 -8.87 2.61 11.61
C GLY A 53 -9.10 2.26 10.14
N PHE A 54 -9.20 3.28 9.29
CA PHE A 54 -9.34 3.10 7.84
C PHE A 54 -8.14 2.36 7.23
N ARG A 55 -6.91 2.78 7.56
CA ARG A 55 -5.68 2.14 7.06
C ARG A 55 -5.54 0.70 7.53
N LEU A 56 -5.95 0.38 8.75
CA LEU A 56 -5.93 -0.97 9.28
C LEU A 56 -6.93 -1.86 8.53
N ALA A 57 -8.19 -1.42 8.41
CA ALA A 57 -9.20 -2.17 7.66
C ALA A 57 -8.77 -2.44 6.22
N PHE A 58 -8.22 -1.42 5.54
CA PHE A 58 -7.71 -1.54 4.18
C PHE A 58 -6.52 -2.50 4.07
N SER A 59 -5.55 -2.41 5.00
CA SER A 59 -4.37 -3.28 5.00
C SER A 59 -4.71 -4.74 5.30
N ILE A 60 -5.64 -4.98 6.24
CA ILE A 60 -6.13 -6.34 6.54
C ILE A 60 -6.83 -6.93 5.32
N SER A 61 -7.68 -6.15 4.66
CA SER A 61 -8.41 -6.60 3.46
C SER A 61 -7.44 -6.99 2.33
N ARG A 62 -6.41 -6.17 2.08
CA ARG A 62 -5.35 -6.53 1.12
C ARG A 62 -4.56 -7.77 1.54
N GLY A 63 -4.20 -7.88 2.81
CA GLY A 63 -3.46 -9.03 3.34
C GLY A 63 -4.24 -10.32 3.18
N ASN A 64 -5.54 -10.28 3.49
CA ASN A 64 -6.44 -11.41 3.28
C ASN A 64 -6.53 -11.79 1.80
N PHE A 65 -6.71 -10.82 0.91
CA PHE A 65 -6.76 -11.10 -0.53
C PHE A 65 -5.44 -11.71 -1.03
N ALA A 66 -4.29 -11.13 -0.69
CA ALA A 66 -2.99 -11.61 -1.14
C ALA A 66 -2.63 -13.01 -0.57
N GLY A 67 -3.04 -13.30 0.66
CA GLY A 67 -2.74 -14.57 1.32
C GLY A 67 -3.73 -15.69 0.99
N PHE A 68 -5.03 -15.41 0.99
CA PHE A 68 -6.06 -16.44 0.83
C PHE A 68 -6.47 -16.69 -0.62
N LEU A 69 -6.33 -15.72 -1.53
CA LEU A 69 -6.67 -15.95 -2.94
C LEU A 69 -5.87 -17.09 -3.59
N PRO A 70 -4.53 -17.18 -3.41
CA PRO A 70 -3.76 -18.32 -3.94
C PRO A 70 -4.20 -19.66 -3.33
N ILE A 71 -4.50 -19.69 -2.03
CA ILE A 71 -4.96 -20.88 -1.32
C ILE A 71 -6.31 -21.34 -1.88
N TYR A 72 -7.24 -20.39 -2.04
CA TYR A 72 -8.56 -20.66 -2.57
C TYR A 72 -8.50 -21.16 -4.02
N ALA A 73 -7.76 -20.48 -4.89
CA ALA A 73 -7.61 -20.84 -6.29
C ALA A 73 -6.94 -22.21 -6.49
N GLY A 74 -5.95 -22.54 -5.64
CA GLY A 74 -5.28 -23.84 -5.69
C GLY A 74 -6.14 -24.98 -5.13
N MET A 75 -6.84 -24.76 -4.01
CA MET A 75 -7.58 -25.83 -3.31
C MET A 75 -8.97 -26.07 -3.89
N TYR A 76 -9.71 -25.03 -4.24
CA TYR A 76 -11.13 -25.14 -4.62
C TYR A 76 -11.37 -25.04 -6.12
N ILE A 77 -10.52 -24.31 -6.84
CA ILE A 77 -10.62 -24.15 -8.30
C ILE A 77 -9.57 -25.01 -9.03
N SER A 78 -8.64 -25.63 -8.29
CA SER A 78 -7.57 -26.49 -8.83
C SER A 78 -6.72 -25.81 -9.92
N LEU A 79 -6.51 -24.48 -9.83
CA LEU A 79 -5.63 -23.77 -10.74
C LEU A 79 -4.17 -24.20 -10.55
N THR A 80 -3.41 -24.19 -11.65
CA THR A 80 -1.96 -24.37 -11.58
C THR A 80 -1.28 -23.14 -10.95
N ALA A 81 -0.15 -23.35 -10.29
CA ALA A 81 0.62 -22.28 -9.65
C ALA A 81 0.97 -21.12 -10.60
N THR A 82 1.20 -21.41 -11.88
CA THR A 82 1.48 -20.41 -12.92
C THR A 82 0.27 -19.51 -13.18
N LEU A 83 -0.93 -20.10 -13.32
CA LEU A 83 -2.17 -19.34 -13.53
C LEU A 83 -2.48 -18.46 -12.31
N ILE A 84 -2.32 -19.00 -11.09
CA ILE A 84 -2.47 -18.22 -9.85
C ILE A 84 -1.49 -17.04 -9.83
N GLY A 85 -0.22 -17.28 -10.18
CA GLY A 85 0.81 -16.25 -10.26
C GLY A 85 0.47 -15.16 -11.27
N ILE A 86 0.00 -15.52 -12.47
CA ILE A 86 -0.45 -14.58 -13.50
C ILE A 86 -1.65 -13.76 -13.00
N SER A 87 -2.64 -14.40 -12.38
CA SER A 87 -3.80 -13.71 -11.82
C SER A 87 -3.40 -12.68 -10.76
N LEU A 88 -2.53 -13.04 -9.81
CA LEU A 88 -2.03 -12.08 -8.83
C LEU A 88 -1.21 -10.96 -9.48
N ALA A 89 -0.28 -11.31 -10.39
CA ALA A 89 0.60 -10.35 -11.04
C ALA A 89 -0.17 -9.35 -11.92
N SER A 90 -1.28 -9.76 -12.53
CA SER A 90 -2.12 -8.90 -13.36
C SER A 90 -2.75 -7.73 -12.59
N ASN A 91 -3.00 -7.90 -11.29
CA ASN A 91 -3.61 -6.86 -10.46
C ASN A 91 -2.60 -5.81 -9.97
N ILE A 92 -1.35 -6.20 -9.75
CA ILE A 92 -0.29 -5.33 -9.21
C ILE A 92 -0.06 -4.05 -10.02
N PRO A 93 0.07 -4.07 -11.37
CA PRO A 93 0.36 -2.85 -12.14
C PRO A 93 -0.81 -1.87 -12.18
N VAL A 94 -2.04 -2.30 -11.89
CA VAL A 94 -3.23 -1.41 -11.92
C VAL A 94 -3.08 -0.27 -10.91
N MET A 95 -2.57 -0.57 -9.72
CA MET A 95 -2.39 0.42 -8.65
C MET A 95 -1.43 1.56 -9.00
N PRO A 96 -0.15 1.32 -9.38
CA PRO A 96 0.78 2.38 -9.73
C PRO A 96 0.39 3.15 -10.99
N LEU A 97 -0.38 2.54 -11.91
CA LEU A 97 -0.89 3.25 -13.10
C LEU A 97 -2.01 4.25 -12.74
N LEU A 98 -2.86 3.90 -11.77
CA LEU A 98 -3.94 4.77 -11.32
C LEU A 98 -3.48 5.80 -10.29
N GLN A 99 -2.42 5.53 -9.53
CA GLN A 99 -1.96 6.41 -8.45
C GLN A 99 -1.66 7.87 -8.89
N PRO A 100 -1.06 8.16 -10.06
CA PRO A 100 -0.88 9.53 -10.54
C PRO A 100 -2.21 10.23 -10.88
N LEU A 101 -3.15 9.49 -11.48
CA LEU A 101 -4.50 10.00 -11.79
C LEU A 101 -5.26 10.32 -10.50
N GLU A 102 -5.26 9.39 -9.54
CA GLU A 102 -5.87 9.58 -8.23
C GLU A 102 -5.22 10.75 -7.47
N GLY A 103 -3.90 10.90 -7.56
CA GLY A 103 -3.19 12.04 -6.98
C GLY A 103 -3.65 13.37 -7.59
N ALA A 104 -3.69 13.47 -8.91
CA ALA A 104 -4.17 14.66 -9.61
C ALA A 104 -5.64 14.97 -9.30
N LEU A 105 -6.49 13.94 -9.15
CA LEU A 105 -7.87 14.10 -8.72
C LEU A 105 -7.98 14.59 -7.27
N ALA A 106 -7.15 14.06 -6.36
CA ALA A 106 -7.13 14.45 -4.95
C ALA A 106 -6.62 15.88 -4.71
N ASP A 107 -5.92 16.47 -5.68
CA ASP A 107 -5.51 17.87 -5.65
C ASP A 107 -6.57 18.82 -6.20
N LYS A 108 -7.49 18.34 -7.04
CA LYS A 108 -8.58 19.14 -7.62
C LYS A 108 -9.92 19.00 -6.86
N LEU A 109 -10.14 17.87 -6.19
CA LEU A 109 -11.39 17.53 -5.51
C LEU A 109 -11.23 17.48 -3.99
N ASN A 110 -12.37 17.49 -3.28
CA ASN A 110 -12.37 17.30 -1.84
C ASN A 110 -11.91 15.88 -1.48
N ARG A 111 -10.73 15.77 -0.84
CA ARG A 111 -10.11 14.51 -0.41
C ARG A 111 -11.04 13.65 0.45
N ASN A 112 -11.83 14.26 1.34
CA ASN A 112 -12.75 13.51 2.19
C ASN A 112 -13.88 12.88 1.37
N ALA A 113 -14.42 13.62 0.39
CA ALA A 113 -15.44 13.10 -0.52
C ALA A 113 -14.89 11.95 -1.37
N LEU A 114 -13.64 12.07 -1.84
CA LEU A 114 -12.97 11.02 -2.62
C LEU A 114 -12.79 9.72 -1.80
N VAL A 115 -12.38 9.85 -0.53
CA VAL A 115 -12.23 8.70 0.38
C VAL A 115 -13.58 8.03 0.64
N VAL A 116 -14.64 8.81 0.90
CA VAL A 116 -15.99 8.27 1.13
C VAL A 116 -16.52 7.57 -0.13
N ALA A 117 -16.41 8.21 -1.30
CA ALA A 117 -16.86 7.65 -2.57
C ALA A 117 -16.11 6.34 -2.90
N GLY A 118 -14.79 6.31 -2.74
CA GLY A 118 -13.99 5.10 -2.96
C GLY A 118 -14.37 3.97 -2.00
N THR A 119 -14.69 4.30 -0.74
CA THR A 119 -15.14 3.30 0.25
C THR A 119 -16.51 2.73 -0.12
N ILE A 120 -17.47 3.58 -0.52
CA ILE A 120 -18.79 3.14 -0.97
C ILE A 120 -18.68 2.25 -2.20
N ALA A 121 -17.86 2.63 -3.18
CA ALA A 121 -17.62 1.83 -4.38
C ALA A 121 -17.03 0.45 -4.01
N ASN A 122 -16.13 0.38 -3.03
CA ASN A 122 -15.54 -0.88 -2.57
C ASN A 122 -16.58 -1.79 -1.87
N ILE A 123 -17.43 -1.20 -1.03
CA ILE A 123 -18.53 -1.93 -0.36
C ILE A 123 -19.54 -2.43 -1.40
N ALA A 124 -19.91 -1.59 -2.39
CA ALA A 124 -20.83 -1.98 -3.44
C ALA A 124 -20.26 -3.13 -4.29
N PHE A 125 -18.97 -3.09 -4.63
CA PHE A 125 -18.29 -4.17 -5.33
C PHE A 125 -18.32 -5.48 -4.52
N LEU A 126 -18.03 -5.41 -3.22
CA LEU A 126 -18.12 -6.58 -2.33
C LEU A 126 -19.54 -7.13 -2.21
N ALA A 127 -20.56 -6.28 -2.22
CA ALA A 127 -21.96 -6.72 -2.15
C ALA A 127 -22.47 -7.38 -3.45
N LEU A 128 -21.75 -7.19 -4.56
CA LEU A 128 -22.04 -7.76 -5.87
C LEU A 128 -21.31 -9.08 -6.16
N LEU A 129 -20.34 -9.45 -5.31
CA LEU A 129 -19.58 -10.71 -5.33
C LEU A 129 -20.29 -11.79 -4.53
#